data_AF-A4RXU2-F1
#
_entry.id   AF-A4RXU2-F1
#
_cell.length_a   1.000
_cell.length_b   1.000
_cell.length_c   1.000
_cell.angle_alpha   90.00
_cell.angle_beta   90.00
_cell.angle_gamma   90.00
#
_symmetry.space_group_name_H-M   'P 1'
#
loop_
_entity.id
_entity.type
_entity.pdbx_description
1 polymer ?
#
loop_
_entity_poly.entity_id
_entity_poly.type
_entity_poly.pdbx_seq_one_letter_code
_entity_poly.pdbx_strand_id
1 'polypeptide(L)'
;MSPSTSGAHNVFVYGTLKRGLYNHRLLERGNARFMGEVRTKRAQHVMLLADAGYPYLVKSTTDDARVIDGELYSVDDDTLTLLDELEEVSTGMYTRETIEVERREEPRATEEAYYYLAGDREDLARLPRIDAYDKALHDDVYLPKDQRGR
;
A
#
# COMPACT_ATOMS: atom_id res chain seq x y z
N MET A 1 17.14 31.03 5.82
CA MET A 1 16.15 29.96 5.95
C MET A 1 16.92 28.67 6.14
N SER A 2 16.89 28.11 7.35
CA SER A 2 17.49 26.79 7.58
C SER A 2 16.66 25.75 6.83
N PRO A 3 17.27 24.74 6.17
CA PRO A 3 16.50 23.64 5.63
C PRO A 3 15.80 22.95 6.80
N SER A 4 14.48 22.92 6.79
CA SER A 4 13.71 22.01 7.63
C SER A 4 14.16 20.60 7.28
N THR A 5 14.77 19.90 8.24
CA THR A 5 15.09 18.49 8.07
C THR A 5 13.77 17.76 7.89
N SER A 6 13.46 17.33 6.66
CA SER A 6 12.33 16.45 6.43
C SER A 6 12.54 15.15 7.22
N GLY A 7 11.51 14.69 7.91
CA GLY A 7 11.49 13.34 8.48
C GLY A 7 11.65 12.30 7.39
N ALA A 8 12.25 11.16 7.72
CA ALA A 8 12.29 9.99 6.85
C ALA A 8 11.33 8.93 7.41
N HIS A 9 10.39 8.48 6.59
CA HIS A 9 9.32 7.56 6.96
C HIS A 9 9.44 6.26 6.18
N ASN A 10 9.23 5.14 6.86
CA ASN A 10 9.12 3.85 6.19
C ASN A 10 7.68 3.65 5.71
N VAL A 11 7.50 3.27 4.45
CA VAL A 11 6.18 2.98 3.85
C VAL A 11 6.21 1.61 3.19
N PHE A 12 5.32 0.73 3.63
CA PHE A 12 5.05 -0.57 3.04
C PHE A 12 3.96 -0.45 1.96
N VAL A 13 4.32 -0.73 0.72
CA VAL A 13 3.40 -0.73 -0.42
C VAL A 13 3.10 -2.15 -0.89
N TYR A 14 1.82 -2.47 -1.01
CA TYR A 14 1.34 -3.81 -1.40
C TYR A 14 0.57 -3.81 -2.73
N GLY A 15 0.16 -2.62 -3.21
CA GLY A 15 -0.72 -2.45 -4.36
C GLY A 15 -0.10 -1.65 -5.50
N THR A 16 -0.89 -0.74 -6.08
CA THR A 16 -0.58 0.01 -7.33
C THR A 16 0.70 0.86 -7.30
N LEU A 17 1.28 1.09 -6.12
CA LEU A 17 2.53 1.82 -5.92
C LEU A 17 3.80 0.96 -6.09
N LYS A 18 3.68 -0.38 -6.16
CA LYS A 18 4.83 -1.27 -6.37
C LYS A 18 5.53 -1.00 -7.70
N ARG A 19 6.84 -1.26 -7.79
CA ARG A 19 7.64 -1.06 -9.02
C ARG A 19 6.97 -1.68 -10.24
N GLY A 20 6.98 -0.93 -11.34
CA GLY A 20 6.41 -1.36 -12.61
C GLY A 20 4.89 -1.27 -12.70
N LEU A 21 4.19 -0.77 -11.69
CA LEU A 21 2.74 -0.52 -11.68
C LEU A 21 2.42 0.98 -11.83
N TYR A 22 1.19 1.30 -12.21
CA TYR A 22 0.81 2.65 -12.68
C TYR A 22 1.10 3.79 -11.69
N ASN A 23 0.87 3.60 -10.38
CA ASN A 23 1.06 4.66 -9.39
C ASN A 23 2.50 4.76 -8.89
N HIS A 24 3.40 3.83 -9.26
CA HIS A 24 4.81 3.88 -8.88
C HIS A 24 5.48 5.21 -9.26
N ARG A 25 5.03 5.85 -10.34
CA ARG A 25 5.43 7.18 -10.77
C ARG A 25 5.39 8.26 -9.68
N LEU A 26 4.55 8.10 -8.65
CA LEU A 26 4.51 9.04 -7.52
C LEU A 26 5.73 8.89 -6.61
N LEU A 27 6.18 7.66 -6.36
CA LEU A 27 7.41 7.39 -5.62
C LEU A 27 8.64 7.82 -6.43
N GLU A 28 8.63 7.62 -7.75
CA GLU A 28 9.73 8.07 -8.63
C GLU A 28 9.87 9.60 -8.71
N ARG A 29 8.74 10.31 -8.67
CA ARG A 29 8.72 11.79 -8.69
C ARG A 29 8.98 12.40 -7.31
N GLY A 30 8.65 11.66 -6.26
CA GLY A 30 8.96 12.02 -4.88
C GLY A 30 10.38 11.62 -4.48
N ASN A 31 10.74 11.95 -3.24
CA ASN A 31 11.99 11.53 -2.63
C ASN A 31 11.78 10.19 -1.92
N ALA A 32 11.64 9.13 -2.71
CA ALA A 32 11.47 7.77 -2.21
C ALA A 32 12.70 6.91 -2.53
N ARG A 33 13.22 6.22 -1.51
CA ARG A 33 14.29 5.23 -1.66
C ARG A 33 13.73 3.83 -1.46
N PHE A 34 13.85 2.98 -2.49
CA PHE A 34 13.54 1.56 -2.37
C PHE A 34 14.48 0.91 -1.34
N MET A 35 13.90 0.29 -0.33
CA MET A 35 14.64 -0.36 0.74
C MET A 35 14.74 -1.87 0.52
N GLY A 36 13.79 -2.49 -0.20
CA GLY A 36 13.80 -3.93 -0.48
C GLY A 36 12.39 -4.55 -0.51
N GLU A 37 12.33 -5.82 -0.89
CA GLU A 37 11.11 -6.62 -0.81
C GLU A 37 10.87 -7.10 0.62
N VAL A 38 9.64 -6.93 1.09
CA VAL A 38 9.23 -7.25 2.45
C VAL A 38 7.87 -7.94 2.45
N ARG A 39 7.48 -8.47 3.60
CA ARG A 39 6.14 -8.97 3.85
C ARG A 39 5.68 -8.60 5.25
N THR A 40 4.37 -8.60 5.49
CA THR A 40 3.84 -8.39 6.84
C THR A 40 4.30 -9.51 7.78
N LYS A 41 4.68 -9.16 9.01
CA LYS A 41 5.17 -10.14 9.99
C LYS A 41 4.10 -11.17 10.39
N ARG A 42 2.83 -10.76 10.38
CA ARG A 42 1.69 -11.57 10.82
C ARG A 42 0.66 -11.67 9.71
N ALA A 43 -0.04 -12.81 9.70
CA ALA A 43 -1.23 -13.00 8.88
C ALA A 43 -2.43 -12.36 9.59
N GLN A 44 -2.73 -11.11 9.25
CA GLN A 44 -3.81 -10.33 9.88
C GLN A 44 -4.70 -9.62 8.87
N HIS A 45 -4.44 -9.80 7.57
CA HIS A 45 -5.12 -9.07 6.52
C HIS A 45 -5.68 -10.00 5.46
N VAL A 46 -6.74 -9.53 4.81
CA VAL A 46 -7.30 -10.11 3.59
C VAL A 46 -7.20 -9.04 2.51
N MET A 47 -6.79 -9.45 1.30
CA MET A 47 -6.75 -8.57 0.15
C MET A 47 -8.02 -8.72 -0.69
N LEU A 48 -8.63 -7.60 -1.02
CA LEU A 48 -9.85 -7.51 -1.81
C LEU A 48 -9.57 -6.70 -3.07
N LEU A 49 -10.20 -7.04 -4.19
CA LEU A 49 -10.04 -6.33 -5.45
C LEU A 49 -11.25 -5.41 -5.67
N ALA A 50 -11.00 -4.10 -5.73
CA ALA A 50 -12.02 -3.11 -6.04
C ALA A 50 -12.48 -3.19 -7.51
N ASP A 51 -13.67 -2.67 -7.82
CA ASP A 51 -14.23 -2.69 -9.18
C ASP A 51 -13.36 -1.98 -10.23
N ALA A 52 -12.61 -0.95 -9.84
CA ALA A 52 -11.64 -0.29 -10.73
C ALA A 52 -10.21 -0.90 -10.63
N GLY A 53 -10.12 -2.16 -10.18
CA GLY A 53 -8.94 -3.02 -10.32
C GLY A 53 -7.76 -2.69 -9.40
N TYR A 54 -7.99 -2.07 -8.25
CA TYR A 54 -6.96 -1.80 -7.24
C TYR A 54 -7.24 -2.56 -5.94
N PRO A 55 -6.19 -2.89 -5.17
CA PRO A 55 -6.36 -3.74 -4.00
C PRO A 55 -6.71 -2.91 -2.74
N TYR A 56 -7.59 -3.47 -1.93
CA TYR A 56 -7.75 -3.11 -0.52
C TYR A 56 -7.07 -4.15 0.36
N LEU A 57 -6.47 -3.70 1.46
CA LEU A 57 -6.28 -4.54 2.63
C LEU A 57 -7.33 -4.21 3.67
N VAL A 58 -7.91 -5.26 4.25
CA VAL A 58 -8.79 -5.19 5.43
C VAL A 58 -8.21 -6.06 6.54
N LYS A 59 -8.40 -5.67 7.80
CA LYS A 59 -8.04 -6.52 8.95
C LYS A 59 -9.00 -7.71 9.00
N SER A 60 -8.46 -8.90 9.18
CA SER A 60 -9.23 -10.13 9.38
C SER A 60 -8.96 -10.70 10.76
N THR A 61 -10.02 -11.20 11.40
CA THR A 61 -9.97 -11.95 12.66
C THR A 61 -10.23 -13.45 12.46
N THR A 62 -10.31 -13.89 11.20
CA THR A 62 -10.60 -15.28 10.82
C THR A 62 -9.36 -15.99 10.26
N ASP A 63 -9.44 -17.31 10.14
CA ASP A 63 -8.34 -18.19 9.67
C ASP A 63 -7.96 -17.98 8.18
N ASP A 64 -8.67 -17.08 7.49
CA ASP A 64 -8.40 -16.68 6.11
C ASP A 64 -7.39 -15.54 5.99
N ALA A 65 -6.92 -14.97 7.12
CA ALA A 65 -5.90 -13.94 7.12
C ALA A 65 -4.60 -14.46 6.47
N ARG A 66 -3.88 -13.56 5.78
CA ARG A 66 -2.65 -13.87 5.06
C ARG A 66 -1.55 -12.88 5.40
N VAL A 67 -0.32 -13.34 5.25
CA VAL A 67 0.85 -12.46 5.16
C VAL A 67 0.82 -11.79 3.79
N ILE A 68 1.04 -10.48 3.76
CA ILE A 68 0.98 -9.70 2.52
C ILE A 68 2.41 -9.39 2.07
N ASP A 69 2.75 -9.81 0.85
CA ASP A 69 4.01 -9.45 0.19
C ASP A 69 3.93 -8.04 -0.42
N GLY A 70 5.04 -7.31 -0.36
CA GLY A 70 5.13 -5.97 -0.92
C GLY A 70 6.55 -5.41 -0.93
N GLU A 71 6.64 -4.10 -0.98
CA GLU A 71 7.90 -3.36 -1.08
C GLU A 71 7.99 -2.31 0.02
N LEU A 72 9.19 -2.10 0.55
CA LEU A 72 9.46 -1.07 1.56
C LEU A 72 10.18 0.11 0.91
N TYR A 73 9.71 1.32 1.22
CA TYR A 73 10.32 2.58 0.80
C TYR A 73 10.62 3.45 2.02
N SER A 74 11.71 4.20 1.94
CA SER A 74 11.94 5.35 2.82
C SER A 74 11.55 6.61 2.06
N VAL A 75 10.65 7.42 2.61
CA VAL A 75 10.10 8.63 1.96
C VAL A 75 10.22 9.84 2.88
N ASP A 76 10.23 11.03 2.30
CA ASP A 76 10.20 12.29 3.04
C ASP A 76 8.76 12.75 3.39
N ASP A 77 8.62 13.83 4.15
CA ASP A 77 7.32 14.35 4.61
C ASP A 77 6.41 14.75 3.44
N ASP A 78 7.01 15.34 2.39
CA ASP A 78 6.30 15.79 1.19
C ASP A 78 5.77 14.60 0.39
N THR A 79 6.61 13.58 0.17
CA THR A 79 6.20 12.35 -0.53
C THR A 79 5.13 11.62 0.28
N LEU A 80 5.26 11.56 1.60
CA LEU A 80 4.27 10.95 2.46
C LEU A 80 2.91 11.67 2.37
N THR A 81 2.91 13.00 2.25
CA THR A 81 1.69 13.80 2.03
C THR A 81 1.05 13.49 0.66
N LEU A 82 1.84 13.37 -0.40
CA LEU A 82 1.34 13.00 -1.73
C LEU A 82 0.71 11.60 -1.75
N LEU A 83 1.24 10.66 -0.96
CA LEU A 83 0.64 9.34 -0.81
C LEU A 83 -0.70 9.41 -0.08
N ASP A 84 -0.84 10.23 0.96
CA ASP A 84 -2.13 10.44 1.65
C ASP A 84 -3.20 11.05 0.72
N GLU A 85 -2.80 11.97 -0.15
CA GLU A 85 -3.69 12.54 -1.17
C GLU A 85 -4.11 11.50 -2.21
N LEU A 86 -3.17 10.69 -2.71
CA LEU A 86 -3.48 9.59 -3.63
C LEU A 86 -4.48 8.62 -3.00
N GLU A 87 -4.25 8.24 -1.75
CA GLU A 87 -5.05 7.24 -1.03
C GLU A 87 -6.29 7.86 -0.36
N GLU A 88 -6.57 9.14 -0.62
CA GLU A 88 -7.78 9.83 -0.16
C GLU A 88 -8.01 9.70 1.35
N VAL A 89 -6.92 9.84 2.14
CA VAL A 89 -6.96 9.69 3.60
C VAL A 89 -7.90 10.70 4.26
N SER A 90 -7.97 11.93 3.73
CA SER A 90 -8.82 12.98 4.26
C SER A 90 -10.32 12.72 4.08
N THR A 91 -10.71 11.89 3.10
CA THR A 91 -12.10 11.49 2.87
C THR A 91 -12.42 10.14 3.50
N GLY A 92 -11.43 9.46 4.07
CA GLY A 92 -11.57 8.17 4.73
C GLY A 92 -11.59 6.98 3.77
N MET A 93 -11.14 7.14 2.52
CA MET A 93 -11.06 6.02 1.56
C MET A 93 -10.07 4.95 2.01
N TYR A 94 -8.91 5.39 2.48
CA TYR A 94 -7.96 4.60 3.25
C TYR A 94 -7.63 5.34 4.55
N THR A 95 -7.15 4.60 5.54
CA THR A 95 -6.49 5.15 6.73
C THR A 95 -5.01 4.77 6.70
N ARG A 96 -4.14 5.73 7.01
CA ARG A 96 -2.72 5.43 7.21
C ARG A 96 -2.51 4.88 8.61
N GLU A 97 -2.04 3.65 8.69
CA GLU A 97 -1.73 2.95 9.93
C GLU A 97 -0.27 2.47 9.92
N THR A 98 0.23 1.97 11.05
CA THR A 98 1.54 1.30 11.13
C THR A 98 1.40 -0.22 11.16
N ILE A 99 2.41 -0.91 10.61
CA ILE A 99 2.50 -2.36 10.60
C ILE A 99 3.96 -2.81 10.72
N GLU A 100 4.17 -3.97 11.34
CA GLU A 100 5.48 -4.64 11.33
C GLU A 100 5.67 -5.44 10.04
N VAL A 101 6.77 -5.16 9.34
CA VAL A 101 7.20 -5.92 8.16
C VAL A 101 8.56 -6.58 8.39
N GLU A 102 8.84 -7.64 7.65
CA GLU A 102 10.12 -8.35 7.65
C GLU A 102 10.64 -8.51 6.22
N ARG A 103 11.97 -8.55 6.06
CA ARG A 103 12.62 -8.82 4.78
C ARG A 103 12.31 -10.24 4.32
N ARG A 104 12.00 -10.43 3.03
CA ARG A 104 11.71 -11.79 2.50
C ARG A 104 12.93 -12.71 2.55
N GLU A 105 14.11 -12.16 2.25
CA GLU A 105 15.36 -12.92 2.20
C GLU A 105 15.98 -13.15 3.59
N GLU A 106 15.72 -12.24 4.55
CA GLU A 106 16.30 -12.28 5.90
C GLU A 106 15.29 -11.83 6.98
N PRO A 107 14.32 -12.68 7.37
CA PRO A 107 13.21 -12.30 8.26
C PRO A 107 13.61 -12.16 9.75
N ARG A 108 14.88 -11.90 10.04
CA ARG A 108 15.41 -11.88 11.42
C ARG A 108 15.06 -10.61 12.18
N ALA A 109 14.85 -9.51 11.48
CA ALA A 109 14.50 -8.21 12.04
C ALA A 109 13.20 -7.71 11.43
N THR A 110 12.40 -7.00 12.24
CA THR A 110 11.17 -6.37 11.79
C THR A 110 11.31 -4.85 11.84
N GLU A 111 10.70 -4.20 10.86
CA GLU A 111 10.67 -2.76 10.69
C GLU A 111 9.22 -2.29 10.84
N GLU A 112 8.99 -1.21 11.59
CA GLU A 112 7.70 -0.53 11.57
C GLU A 112 7.63 0.33 10.30
N ALA A 113 6.49 0.26 9.60
CA ALA A 113 6.24 1.03 8.39
C ALA A 113 4.77 1.49 8.36
N TYR A 114 4.54 2.64 7.74
CA TYR A 114 3.20 3.05 7.36
C TYR A 114 2.66 2.17 6.23
N TYR A 115 1.37 1.89 6.27
CA TYR A 115 0.62 1.29 5.17
C TYR A 115 -0.79 1.90 5.13
N TYR A 116 -1.45 1.77 3.97
CA TYR A 116 -2.81 2.26 3.80
C TYR A 116 -3.79 1.10 3.98
N LEU A 117 -4.61 1.14 5.02
CA LEU A 117 -5.68 0.18 5.28
C LEU A 117 -6.98 0.72 4.67
N ALA A 118 -7.83 -0.13 4.09
CA ALA A 118 -9.12 0.32 3.57
C ALA A 118 -9.94 0.97 4.69
N GLY A 119 -10.59 2.09 4.38
CA GLY A 119 -11.53 2.74 5.29
C GLY A 119 -12.79 1.93 5.52
N ASP A 120 -13.60 2.36 6.49
CA ASP A 120 -14.87 1.72 6.82
C ASP A 120 -15.91 1.96 5.72
N ARG A 121 -16.47 0.86 5.18
CA ARG A 121 -17.41 0.89 4.05
C ARG A 121 -18.16 -0.45 3.93
N GLU A 122 -19.42 -0.36 3.54
CA GLU A 122 -20.36 -1.50 3.57
C GLU A 122 -20.14 -2.53 2.44
N ASP A 123 -19.52 -2.13 1.34
CA ASP A 123 -19.36 -2.95 0.14
C ASP A 123 -18.11 -3.84 0.14
N LEU A 124 -17.17 -3.67 1.10
CA LEU A 124 -15.96 -4.52 1.19
C LEU A 124 -16.31 -6.01 1.23
N ALA A 125 -17.36 -6.39 1.94
CA ALA A 125 -17.76 -7.79 2.09
C ALA A 125 -18.20 -8.45 0.75
N ARG A 126 -18.50 -7.65 -0.28
CA ARG A 126 -18.93 -8.11 -1.60
C ARG A 126 -17.77 -8.20 -2.59
N LEU A 127 -16.64 -7.56 -2.29
CA LEU A 127 -15.52 -7.54 -3.21
C LEU A 127 -14.84 -8.91 -3.28
N PRO A 128 -14.39 -9.33 -4.47
CA PRO A 128 -13.67 -10.58 -4.62
C PRO A 128 -12.36 -10.53 -3.85
N ARG A 129 -12.03 -11.65 -3.22
CA ARG A 129 -10.76 -11.85 -2.52
C ARG A 129 -9.68 -12.27 -3.51
N ILE A 130 -8.47 -11.76 -3.32
CA ILE A 130 -7.30 -12.13 -4.11
C ILE A 130 -6.14 -12.49 -3.17
N ASP A 131 -5.26 -13.40 -3.59
CA ASP A 131 -4.12 -13.82 -2.79
C ASP A 131 -2.95 -12.81 -2.88
N ALA A 132 -2.78 -12.19 -4.04
CA ALA A 132 -1.74 -11.19 -4.29
C ALA A 132 -2.16 -10.23 -5.40
N TYR A 133 -1.58 -9.03 -5.38
CA TYR A 133 -1.74 -8.03 -6.44
C TYR A 133 -0.45 -7.89 -7.23
N ASP A 134 -0.34 -8.52 -8.39
CA ASP A 134 0.87 -8.50 -9.23
C ASP A 134 0.69 -7.67 -10.50
N LYS A 135 1.73 -7.63 -11.33
CA LYS A 135 1.71 -6.87 -12.58
C LYS A 135 0.70 -7.43 -13.59
N ALA A 136 0.56 -8.75 -13.68
CA ALA A 136 -0.36 -9.36 -14.64
C ALA A 136 -1.80 -8.99 -14.31
N LEU A 137 -2.20 -9.09 -13.04
CA LEU A 137 -3.51 -8.65 -12.59
C LEU A 137 -3.69 -7.14 -12.79
N HIS A 138 -2.69 -6.33 -12.41
CA HIS A 138 -2.75 -4.88 -12.59
C HIS A 138 -2.97 -4.49 -14.05
N ASP A 139 -2.22 -5.06 -14.98
CA ASP A 139 -2.33 -4.75 -16.41
C ASP A 139 -3.70 -5.15 -17.00
N ASP A 140 -4.34 -6.18 -16.43
CA ASP A 140 -5.64 -6.69 -16.89
C ASP A 140 -6.83 -5.86 -16.39
N VAL A 141 -6.80 -5.46 -15.10
CA VAL A 141 -8.01 -4.90 -14.45
C VAL A 141 -7.89 -3.45 -13.97
N TYR A 142 -6.68 -2.90 -13.81
CA TYR A 142 -6.53 -1.60 -13.15
C TYR A 142 -7.02 -0.45 -14.03
N LEU A 143 -7.95 0.34 -13.49
CA LEU A 143 -8.43 1.58 -14.11
C LEU A 143 -7.94 2.80 -13.32
N PRO A 144 -7.01 3.61 -13.88
CA PRO A 144 -6.54 4.85 -13.29
C PRO A 144 -7.64 5.83 -12.92
N LYS A 145 -7.46 6.61 -11.85
CA LYS A 145 -8.46 7.60 -11.40
C LYS A 145 -8.85 8.61 -12.48
N ASP A 146 -7.91 9.02 -13.32
CA ASP A 146 -8.12 9.95 -14.43
C ASP A 146 -8.92 9.35 -15.60
N GLN A 147 -9.13 8.03 -15.60
CA GLN A 147 -9.86 7.29 -16.63
C GLN A 147 -11.18 6.69 -16.12
N ARG A 148 -11.50 6.88 -14.83
CA ARG A 148 -12.80 6.48 -14.27
C ARG A 148 -13.86 7.47 -14.78
N GLY A 149 -14.93 6.94 -15.37
CA GLY A 149 -16.05 7.75 -15.86
C GLY A 149 -16.61 8.65 -14.75
N ARG A 150 -16.91 9.91 -15.11
CA ARG A 150 -17.66 10.83 -14.24
C ARG A 150 -19.08 10.33 -14.01
#